data_AF-A0A973H0R3-F1
#
_entry.id   AF-A0A973H0R3-F1
#
_cell.length_a   1.000
_cell.length_b   1.000
_cell.length_c   1.000
_cell.angle_alpha   90.00
_cell.angle_beta   90.00
_cell.angle_gamma   90.00
#
_symmetry.space_group_name_H-M   'P 1'
#
loop_
_entity.id
_entity.type
_entity.pdbx_description
1 polymer ?
#
loop_
_entity_poly.entity_id
_entity_poly.type
_entity_poly.pdbx_seq_one_letter_code
_entity_poly.pdbx_strand_id
1 'polypeptide(L)'
;MTQTETKPDTQLRIQAAMRAAFPQAEERVARFYAMQEYHLGWRDQQLAPCESDPGKLIRPQLVLLACRATDGDLAHALPLAAGIQL
;
A
#
# COMPACT_ATOMS: atom_id res chain seq x y z
N MET A 1 18.43 -6.24 19.21
CA MET A 1 17.07 -6.69 19.62
C MET A 1 16.22 -6.69 18.36
N THR A 2 16.37 -7.74 17.55
CA THR A 2 15.82 -7.83 16.20
C THR A 2 14.36 -8.22 16.32
N GLN A 3 13.45 -7.25 16.18
CA GLN A 3 12.02 -7.54 16.16
C GLN A 3 11.72 -8.31 14.88
N THR A 4 11.43 -9.60 15.02
CA THR A 4 10.97 -10.45 13.91
C THR A 4 9.56 -10.02 13.54
N GLU A 5 9.45 -9.04 12.65
CA GLU A 5 8.17 -8.57 12.13
C GLU A 5 7.56 -9.69 11.26
N THR A 6 6.43 -10.24 11.69
CA THR A 6 5.76 -11.33 10.99
C THR A 6 5.20 -10.83 9.66
N LYS A 7 5.34 -11.60 8.57
CA LYS A 7 4.83 -11.29 7.20
C LYS A 7 3.45 -10.57 7.12
N PRO A 8 2.40 -10.96 7.87
CA PRO A 8 1.11 -10.25 7.86
C PRO A 8 1.17 -8.80 8.35
N ASP A 9 2.06 -8.47 9.28
CA ASP A 9 2.20 -7.10 9.82
C ASP A 9 2.77 -6.14 8.76
N THR A 10 3.81 -6.59 8.05
CA THR A 10 4.43 -5.79 6.98
C THR A 10 3.47 -5.52 5.81
N GLN A 11 2.64 -6.50 5.43
CA GLN A 11 1.63 -6.34 4.37
C GLN A 11 0.61 -5.26 4.73
N LEU A 12 0.12 -5.29 5.98
CA LEU A 12 -0.80 -4.29 6.50
C LEU A 12 -0.20 -2.89 6.50
N ARG A 13 1.07 -2.74 6.92
CA ARG A 13 1.77 -1.45 6.92
C ARG A 13 1.94 -0.87 5.52
N ILE A 14 2.26 -1.71 4.52
CA ILE A 14 2.33 -1.29 3.11
C ILE A 14 0.95 -0.81 2.62
N GLN A 15 -0.11 -1.59 2.86
CA GLN A 15 -1.46 -1.21 2.45
C GLN A 15 -1.91 0.09 3.12
N ALA A 16 -1.62 0.27 4.40
CA ALA A 16 -1.93 1.50 5.12
C ALA A 16 -1.18 2.71 4.50
N ALA A 17 0.09 2.55 4.15
CA ALA A 17 0.86 3.59 3.47
C ALA A 17 0.31 3.91 2.06
N MET A 18 -0.13 2.90 1.30
CA MET A 18 -0.79 3.10 0.01
C MET A 18 -2.12 3.85 0.16
N ARG A 19 -2.95 3.48 1.13
CA ARG A 19 -4.22 4.17 1.44
C ARG A 19 -4.00 5.62 1.83
N ALA A 20 -2.97 5.89 2.64
CA ALA A 20 -2.63 7.24 3.08
C ALA A 20 -2.14 8.15 1.94
N ALA A 21 -1.66 7.58 0.82
CA ALA A 21 -1.24 8.35 -0.34
C ALA A 21 -2.41 8.85 -1.21
N PHE A 22 -3.62 8.29 -1.03
CA PHE A 22 -4.81 8.76 -1.75
C PHE A 22 -5.37 10.03 -1.10
N PRO A 23 -5.62 11.10 -1.87
CA PRO A 23 -6.16 12.33 -1.33
C PRO A 23 -7.65 12.21 -1.02
N GLN A 24 -8.15 13.09 -0.15
CA GLN A 24 -9.58 13.38 -0.08
C GLN A 24 -9.99 14.09 -1.37
N ALA A 25 -10.66 13.34 -2.26
CA ALA A 25 -11.03 13.83 -3.58
C ALA A 25 -12.25 14.76 -3.51
N GLU A 26 -12.15 15.92 -4.18
CA GLU A 26 -13.31 16.78 -4.44
C GLU A 26 -14.34 16.06 -5.31
N GLU A 27 -15.62 16.41 -5.18
CA GLU A 27 -16.73 15.71 -5.87
C GLU A 27 -16.52 15.61 -7.39
N ARG A 28 -16.00 16.68 -8.02
CA ARG A 28 -15.71 16.70 -9.46
C ARG A 28 -14.74 15.60 -9.94
N VAL A 29 -13.85 15.11 -9.06
CA VAL A 29 -12.84 14.08 -9.37
C VAL A 29 -13.04 12.81 -8.56
N ALA A 30 -14.09 12.72 -7.73
CA ALA A 30 -14.34 11.57 -6.86
C ALA A 30 -14.45 10.26 -7.64
N ARG A 31 -15.14 10.28 -8.81
CA ARG A 31 -15.25 9.10 -9.67
C ARG A 31 -13.90 8.67 -10.26
N PHE A 32 -13.02 9.61 -10.59
CA PHE A 32 -11.68 9.31 -11.10
C PHE A 32 -10.86 8.55 -10.05
N TYR A 33 -10.82 9.04 -8.81
CA TYR A 33 -10.14 8.34 -7.72
C TYR A 33 -10.80 6.99 -7.41
N ALA A 34 -12.12 6.88 -7.40
CA ALA A 34 -12.81 5.62 -7.21
C ALA A 34 -12.44 4.55 -8.26
N MET A 35 -12.21 4.94 -9.51
CA MET A 35 -11.71 4.02 -10.55
C MET A 35 -10.26 3.56 -10.28
N GLN A 36 -9.40 4.43 -9.75
CA GLN A 36 -8.06 4.03 -9.34
C GLN A 36 -8.12 3.05 -8.16
N GLU A 37 -8.97 3.32 -7.17
CA GLU A 37 -9.21 2.42 -6.03
C GLU A 37 -9.73 1.04 -6.50
N TYR A 38 -10.60 0.99 -7.52
CA TYR A 38 -11.05 -0.25 -8.15
C TYR A 38 -9.87 -1.08 -8.71
N HIS A 39 -8.93 -0.45 -9.42
CA HIS A 39 -7.75 -1.15 -9.95
C HIS A 39 -6.81 -1.67 -8.84
N LEU A 40 -6.83 -1.04 -7.67
CA LEU A 40 -6.12 -1.50 -6.49
C LEU A 40 -6.88 -2.56 -5.68
N GLY A 41 -8.08 -2.97 -6.14
CA GLY A 41 -8.91 -3.97 -5.47
C GLY A 41 -9.64 -3.44 -4.23
N TRP A 42 -9.71 -2.13 -4.07
CA TRP A 42 -10.32 -1.49 -2.90
C TRP A 42 -11.81 -1.21 -3.07
N ARG A 43 -12.29 -1.33 -4.32
CA ARG A 43 -13.68 -1.16 -4.70
C ARG A 43 -14.09 -2.25 -5.70
N ASP A 44 -15.38 -2.52 -5.76
CA ASP A 44 -15.99 -3.44 -6.71
C ASP A 44 -16.40 -2.76 -8.04
N GLN A 45 -17.09 -3.49 -8.92
CA GLN A 45 -17.53 -3.03 -10.23
C GLN A 45 -18.54 -1.87 -10.17
N GLN A 46 -19.25 -1.73 -9.04
CA GLN A 46 -20.18 -0.64 -8.76
C GLN A 46 -19.48 0.54 -8.09
N LEU A 47 -18.16 0.46 -7.93
CA LEU A 47 -17.32 1.39 -7.18
C LEU A 47 -17.74 1.47 -5.70
N ALA A 48 -18.33 0.42 -5.11
CA ALA A 48 -18.54 0.35 -3.68
C ALA A 48 -17.29 -0.19 -2.97
N PRO A 49 -16.98 0.23 -1.72
CA PRO A 49 -15.85 -0.31 -0.98
C PRO A 49 -15.94 -1.84 -0.86
N CYS A 50 -14.83 -2.53 -1.14
CA CYS A 50 -14.74 -3.97 -0.97
C CYS A 50 -13.40 -4.37 -0.37
N GLU A 51 -13.37 -5.57 0.22
CA GLU A 51 -12.14 -6.21 0.64
C GLU A 51 -11.74 -7.23 -0.43
N SER A 52 -10.62 -6.97 -1.10
CA SER A 52 -9.99 -7.94 -2.00
C SER A 52 -8.60 -8.33 -1.49
N ASP A 53 -8.10 -9.46 -1.96
CA ASP A 53 -6.69 -9.82 -1.79
C ASP A 53 -5.83 -8.73 -2.47
N PRO A 54 -4.92 -8.04 -1.73
CA PRO A 54 -3.99 -7.06 -2.31
C PRO A 54 -2.88 -7.72 -3.15
N GLY A 55 -2.91 -9.04 -3.26
CA GLY A 55 -1.89 -9.84 -3.90
C GLY A 55 -0.64 -9.96 -3.03
N LYS A 56 0.45 -10.41 -3.65
CA LYS A 56 1.68 -10.80 -2.94
C LYS A 56 2.54 -9.63 -2.45
N LEU A 57 2.29 -8.40 -2.93
CA LEU A 57 3.07 -7.19 -2.66
C LEU A 57 4.60 -7.38 -2.75
N ILE A 58 5.06 -8.16 -3.74
CA ILE A 58 6.49 -8.50 -3.89
C ILE A 58 7.37 -7.26 -4.06
N ARG A 59 6.95 -6.30 -4.91
CA ARG A 59 7.72 -5.07 -5.17
C ARG A 59 7.91 -4.23 -3.89
N PRO A 60 6.84 -3.88 -3.14
CA PRO A 60 6.98 -3.24 -1.82
C PRO A 60 7.85 -4.03 -0.83
N GLN A 61 7.71 -5.36 -0.77
CA GLN A 61 8.49 -6.20 0.14
C GLN A 61 9.98 -6.15 -0.18
N LEU A 62 10.35 -6.12 -1.46
CA LEU A 62 11.75 -5.97 -1.89
C LEU A 62 12.33 -4.61 -1.46
N VAL A 63 11.55 -3.53 -1.49
CA VAL A 63 11.98 -2.21 -0.99
C VAL A 63 12.32 -2.28 0.51
N LEU A 64 11.43 -2.85 1.32
CA LEU A 64 11.66 -2.96 2.77
C LEU A 64 12.80 -3.94 3.10
N LEU A 65 12.95 -5.02 2.33
CA LEU A 65 14.07 -5.94 2.46
C LEU A 65 15.41 -5.27 2.14
N ALA A 66 15.48 -4.49 1.06
CA ALA A 66 16.67 -3.73 0.69
C ALA A 66 17.04 -2.71 1.78
N CYS A 67 16.05 -1.98 2.31
CA CYS A 67 16.26 -1.05 3.43
C CYS A 67 16.82 -1.75 4.68
N ARG A 68 16.25 -2.90 5.06
CA ARG A 68 16.79 -3.71 6.18
C ARG A 68 18.21 -4.21 5.92
N ALA A 69 18.52 -4.62 4.69
CA ALA A 69 19.84 -5.11 4.34
C ALA A 69 20.94 -4.04 4.47
N THR A 70 20.57 -2.76 4.50
CA THR A 70 21.47 -1.63 4.72
C THR A 70 21.33 -1.01 6.12
N ASP A 71 20.77 -1.74 7.09
CA ASP A 71 20.45 -1.24 8.45
C ASP A 71 19.62 0.06 8.47
N GLY A 72 18.82 0.27 7.43
CA GLY A 72 17.95 1.43 7.29
C GLY A 72 16.67 1.31 8.11
N ASP A 73 16.09 2.47 8.44
CA ASP A 73 14.80 2.53 9.11
C ASP A 73 13.65 2.31 8.11
N LEU A 74 12.89 1.24 8.34
CA LEU A 74 11.73 0.85 7.54
C LEU A 74 10.66 1.95 7.46
N ALA A 75 10.51 2.79 8.49
CA ALA A 75 9.55 3.88 8.46
C ALA A 75 9.84 4.86 7.31
N HIS A 76 11.12 5.11 7.01
CA HIS A 76 11.54 5.95 5.89
C HIS A 76 11.35 5.26 4.52
N ALA A 77 11.34 3.93 4.48
CA ALA A 77 11.17 3.16 3.24
C ALA A 77 9.70 2.90 2.88
N LEU A 78 8.76 3.03 3.83
CA LEU A 78 7.33 2.79 3.61
C LEU A 78 6.72 3.66 2.48
N PRO A 79 7.01 4.97 2.38
CA PRO A 79 6.49 5.79 1.27
C PRO A 79 6.96 5.28 -0.10
N LEU A 80 8.21 4.82 -0.22
CA LEU A 80 8.72 4.23 -1.44
C LEU A 80 8.07 2.87 -1.73
N ALA A 81 7.90 2.04 -0.70
CA ALA A 81 7.23 0.75 -0.82
C ALA A 81 5.76 0.90 -1.28
N ALA A 82 5.05 1.94 -0.82
CA ALA A 82 3.74 2.28 -1.33
C ALA A 82 3.81 2.81 -2.77
N GLY A 83 4.69 3.79 -3.03
CA GLY A 83 4.80 4.46 -4.32
C GLY A 83 5.14 3.54 -5.49
N ILE A 84 5.93 2.47 -5.29
CA ILE A 84 6.24 1.51 -6.37
C ILE A 84 5.07 0.60 -6.76
N GLN A 85 4.00 0.60 -5.96
CA GLN A 85 2.83 -0.27 -6.11
C GLN A 85 1.55 0.50 -6.47
N LEU A 86 1.61 1.83 -6.43
CA LEU A 86 0.61 2.77 -6.93
C LEU A 86 0.86 3.08 -8.41
#